data_AF-A0A346PIC7-F1
#
_entry.id   AF-A0A346PIC7-F1
#
_cell.length_a   1.000
_cell.length_b   1.000
_cell.length_c   1.000
_cell.angle_alpha   90.00
_cell.angle_beta   90.00
_cell.angle_gamma   90.00
#
_symmetry.space_group_name_H-M   'P 1'
#
loop_
_entity.id
_entity.type
_entity.pdbx_description
1 polymer ?
#
loop_
_entity_poly.entity_id
_entity_poly.type
_entity_poly.pdbx_seq_one_letter_code
_entity_poly.pdbx_strand_id
1 'polypeptide(L)'
;MPQQIQSAIEDLDRLESVAEFADTQATRRGDEYAAGIADALKDVAHLQKEFMIEENPLTQEFSQCSQQLLQQGSQQLQQYQQPEMQELADTAGRALESVTSGIQSMPTGGHQQGQR
;
A
#
# COMPACT_ATOMS: atom_id res chain seq x y z
N MET A 1 -17.32 8.93 4.04
CA MET A 1 -15.92 8.90 3.58
C MET A 1 -15.87 9.44 2.14
N PRO A 2 -14.95 10.36 1.81
CA PRO A 2 -14.69 10.81 0.43
C PRO A 2 -14.40 9.65 -0.54
N GLN A 3 -14.82 9.78 -1.81
CA GLN A 3 -14.72 8.72 -2.80
C GLN A 3 -13.27 8.28 -3.09
N GLN A 4 -12.32 9.22 -3.01
CA GLN A 4 -10.89 8.95 -3.20
C GLN A 4 -10.30 8.10 -2.07
N ILE A 5 -10.74 8.33 -0.83
CA ILE A 5 -10.30 7.54 0.33
C ILE A 5 -10.88 6.12 0.21
N GLN A 6 -12.14 6.00 -0.21
CA GLN A 6 -12.77 4.70 -0.41
C GLN A 6 -12.08 3.89 -1.52
N SER A 7 -11.76 4.51 -2.66
CA SER A 7 -10.98 3.85 -3.72
C SER A 7 -9.61 3.38 -3.24
N ALA A 8 -8.93 4.18 -2.41
CA ALA A 8 -7.64 3.80 -1.85
C ALA A 8 -7.76 2.58 -0.92
N ILE A 9 -8.79 2.54 -0.08
CA ILE A 9 -9.06 1.39 0.80
C ILE A 9 -9.34 0.12 -0.02
N GLU A 10 -10.15 0.23 -1.08
CA GLU A 10 -10.47 -0.90 -1.95
C GLU A 10 -9.22 -1.44 -2.69
N ASP A 11 -8.34 -0.56 -3.17
CA ASP A 11 -7.09 -0.97 -3.81
C ASP A 11 -6.08 -1.57 -2.82
N LEU A 12 -6.03 -1.08 -1.58
CA LEU A 12 -5.19 -1.64 -0.52
C LEU A 12 -5.69 -3.03 -0.10
N ASP A 13 -7.00 -3.22 0.03
CA ASP A 13 -7.59 -4.53 0.35
C ASP A 13 -7.32 -5.56 -0.75
N ARG A 14 -7.39 -5.12 -2.01
CA ARG A 14 -6.97 -5.94 -3.15
C ARG A 14 -5.49 -6.27 -3.09
N LEU A 15 -4.64 -5.29 -2.75
CA LEU A 15 -3.20 -5.49 -2.62
C LEU A 15 -2.88 -6.55 -1.55
N GLU A 16 -3.52 -6.49 -0.38
CA GLU A 16 -3.37 -7.51 0.67
C GLU A 16 -3.67 -8.92 0.13
N SER A 17 -4.80 -9.07 -0.57
CA SER A 17 -5.23 -10.36 -1.12
C SER A 17 -4.25 -10.92 -2.16
N VAL A 18 -3.78 -10.07 -3.08
CA VAL A 18 -2.81 -10.46 -4.12
C VAL A 18 -1.44 -10.77 -3.49
N ALA A 19 -1.03 -10.00 -2.50
CA ALA A 19 0.22 -10.18 -1.79
C ALA A 19 0.26 -11.50 -1.00
N GLU A 20 -0.82 -11.85 -0.28
CA GLU A 20 -0.94 -13.14 0.41
C GLU A 20 -0.85 -14.33 -0.57
N PHE A 21 -1.49 -14.21 -1.74
CA PHE A 21 -1.38 -15.22 -2.77
C PHE A 21 0.05 -15.34 -3.32
N ALA A 22 0.68 -14.21 -3.66
CA ALA A 22 2.03 -14.15 -4.19
C ALA A 22 3.07 -14.72 -3.20
N ASP A 23 2.97 -14.35 -1.92
CA ASP A 23 3.77 -14.92 -0.83
C ASP A 23 3.61 -16.45 -0.78
N THR A 24 2.38 -16.94 -0.72
CA THR A 24 2.10 -18.38 -0.70
C THR A 24 2.76 -19.11 -1.86
N GLN A 25 2.74 -18.54 -3.08
CA GLN A 25 3.38 -19.17 -4.24
C GLN A 25 4.92 -19.08 -4.19
N ALA A 26 5.49 -17.94 -3.77
CA ALA A 26 6.93 -17.76 -3.62
C ALA A 26 7.49 -18.74 -2.58
N THR A 27 6.86 -18.81 -1.41
CA THR A 27 7.20 -19.73 -0.34
C THR A 27 7.16 -21.19 -0.81
N ARG A 28 6.14 -21.59 -1.57
CA ARG A 28 6.07 -22.95 -2.16
C ARG A 28 7.21 -23.28 -3.13
N ARG A 29 7.77 -22.26 -3.79
CA ARG A 29 8.92 -22.41 -4.69
C ARG A 29 10.28 -22.31 -4.00
N GLY A 30 10.30 -21.99 -2.71
CA GLY A 30 11.53 -21.73 -1.97
C GLY A 30 12.20 -20.39 -2.31
N ASP A 31 11.44 -19.44 -2.85
CA ASP A 31 11.93 -18.08 -3.13
C ASP A 31 11.61 -17.16 -1.95
N GLU A 32 12.43 -17.26 -0.89
CA GLU A 32 12.23 -16.52 0.36
C GLU A 32 12.32 -15.01 0.17
N TYR A 33 13.09 -14.54 -0.80
CA TYR A 33 13.24 -13.11 -1.06
C TYR A 33 11.95 -12.54 -1.70
N ALA A 34 11.39 -13.22 -2.70
CA ALA A 34 10.11 -12.83 -3.28
C ALA A 34 8.97 -12.89 -2.27
N ALA A 35 8.94 -13.95 -1.45
CA ALA A 35 7.97 -14.11 -0.36
C ALA A 35 8.04 -12.95 0.63
N GLY A 36 9.25 -12.58 1.07
CA GLY A 36 9.45 -11.47 1.99
C GLY A 36 9.00 -10.11 1.43
N ILE A 37 9.20 -9.85 0.13
CA ILE A 37 8.68 -8.63 -0.50
C ILE A 37 7.14 -8.65 -0.51
N ALA A 38 6.53 -9.78 -0.86
CA ALA A 38 5.08 -9.92 -0.89
C ALA A 38 4.47 -9.73 0.50
N ASP A 39 5.04 -10.36 1.52
CA ASP A 39 4.60 -10.21 2.92
C ASP A 39 4.71 -8.75 3.41
N ALA A 40 5.84 -8.08 3.11
CA ALA A 40 6.01 -6.67 3.46
C ALA A 40 4.97 -5.75 2.78
N LEU A 41 4.63 -6.02 1.51
CA LEU A 41 3.60 -5.25 0.80
C LEU A 41 2.19 -5.51 1.37
N LYS A 42 1.90 -6.75 1.78
CA LYS A 42 0.66 -7.09 2.49
C LYS A 42 0.53 -6.29 3.79
N ASP A 43 1.57 -6.30 4.61
CA ASP A 43 1.56 -5.62 5.92
C ASP A 43 1.42 -4.10 5.79
N VAL A 44 2.14 -3.49 4.83
CA VAL A 44 2.02 -2.06 4.53
C VAL A 44 0.61 -1.72 4.04
N ALA A 45 0.05 -2.56 3.17
CA ALA A 45 -1.30 -2.34 2.66
C ALA A 45 -2.35 -2.38 3.77
N HIS A 46 -2.24 -3.40 4.64
CA HIS A 46 -3.09 -3.57 5.81
C HIS A 46 -3.05 -2.37 6.75
N LEU A 47 -1.85 -1.98 7.19
CA LEU A 47 -1.68 -0.87 8.12
C LEU A 47 -2.13 0.47 7.51
N GLN A 48 -1.84 0.69 6.22
CA GLN A 48 -2.24 1.94 5.56
C GLN A 48 -3.76 2.05 5.45
N LYS A 49 -4.43 0.92 5.18
CA LYS A 49 -5.88 0.82 5.13
C LYS A 49 -6.49 1.17 6.48
N GLU A 50 -6.01 0.56 7.56
CA GLU A 50 -6.48 0.85 8.92
C GLU A 50 -6.30 2.33 9.30
N PHE A 51 -5.13 2.92 9.00
CA PHE A 51 -4.89 4.34 9.29
C PHE A 51 -5.89 5.26 8.56
N MET A 52 -6.21 4.95 7.30
CA MET A 52 -7.19 5.71 6.51
C MET A 52 -8.62 5.52 7.00
N ILE A 53 -8.99 4.31 7.43
CA ILE A 53 -10.33 4.02 7.96
C ILE A 53 -10.55 4.72 9.31
N GLU A 54 -9.55 4.67 10.18
CA GLU A 54 -9.63 5.25 11.53
C GLU A 54 -9.39 6.76 11.58
N GLU A 55 -9.09 7.38 10.43
CA GLU A 55 -8.67 8.79 10.33
C GLU A 55 -7.51 9.10 11.31
N ASN A 56 -6.55 8.18 11.39
CA ASN A 56 -5.47 8.25 12.37
C ASN A 56 -4.67 9.55 12.22
N PRO A 57 -4.30 10.25 13.31
CA PRO A 57 -3.56 11.51 13.22
C PRO A 57 -2.18 11.39 12.56
N LEU A 58 -1.61 10.18 12.51
CA LEU A 58 -0.32 9.87 11.87
C LEU A 58 -0.47 9.36 10.43
N THR A 59 -1.67 9.45 9.85
CA THR A 59 -1.95 8.95 8.50
C THR A 59 -1.07 9.59 7.44
N GLN A 60 -0.78 10.89 7.53
CA GLN A 60 0.08 11.54 6.55
C GLN A 60 1.52 11.04 6.59
N GLU A 61 2.10 10.95 7.78
CA GLU A 61 3.46 10.46 7.99
C GLU A 61 3.58 8.99 7.56
N PHE A 62 2.62 8.16 7.95
CA PHE A 62 2.61 6.76 7.57
C PHE A 62 2.44 6.59 6.06
N SER A 63 1.59 7.39 5.41
CA SER A 63 1.41 7.33 3.95
C SER A 63 2.64 7.69 3.16
N GLN A 64 3.48 8.62 3.63
CA GLN A 64 4.76 8.88 2.95
C GLN A 64 5.66 7.64 2.97
N CYS A 65 5.70 6.94 4.10
CA CYS A 65 6.44 5.68 4.23
C CYS A 65 5.83 4.58 3.35
N SER A 66 4.51 4.37 3.43
CA SER A 66 3.79 3.37 2.64
C SER A 66 3.99 3.59 1.15
N GLN A 67 3.89 4.83 0.66
CA GLN A 67 4.11 5.15 -0.75
C GLN A 67 5.52 4.77 -1.21
N GLN A 68 6.55 5.04 -0.40
CA GLN A 68 7.92 4.64 -0.71
C GLN A 68 8.08 3.11 -0.75
N LEU A 69 7.47 2.39 0.19
CA LEU A 69 7.52 0.93 0.24
C LEU A 69 6.78 0.29 -0.94
N LEU A 70 5.59 0.78 -1.28
CA LEU A 70 4.82 0.34 -2.45
C LEU A 70 5.61 0.56 -3.75
N GLN A 71 6.23 1.73 -3.90
CA GLN A 71 7.05 2.04 -5.07
C GLN A 71 8.28 1.12 -5.18
N GLN A 72 9.05 0.98 -4.10
CA GLN A 72 10.26 0.16 -4.10
C GLN A 72 9.93 -1.33 -4.26
N GLY A 73 8.89 -1.82 -3.58
CA GLY A 73 8.44 -3.20 -3.69
C GLY A 73 7.94 -3.53 -5.09
N SER A 74 7.14 -2.66 -5.71
CA SER A 74 6.69 -2.83 -7.10
C SER A 74 7.88 -2.92 -8.07
N GLN A 75 8.88 -2.03 -7.94
CA GLN A 75 10.08 -2.06 -8.77
C GLN A 75 10.90 -3.34 -8.56
N GLN A 76 11.03 -3.82 -7.32
CA GLN A 76 11.71 -5.08 -7.05
C GLN A 76 10.94 -6.27 -7.62
N LEU A 77 9.61 -6.24 -7.63
CA LEU A 77 8.80 -7.33 -8.18
C LEU A 77 8.82 -7.38 -9.71
N GLN A 78 9.07 -6.26 -10.39
CA GLN A 78 9.18 -6.21 -11.86
C GLN A 78 10.32 -7.08 -12.43
N GLN A 79 11.31 -7.45 -11.62
CA GLN A 79 12.38 -8.36 -12.06
C GLN A 79 11.92 -9.82 -12.20
N TYR A 80 10.78 -10.17 -11.60
CA TYR A 80 10.23 -11.52 -11.61
C TYR A 80 9.38 -11.78 -12.86
N GLN A 81 9.45 -13.02 -13.36
CA GLN A 81 8.69 -13.45 -14.55
C GLN A 81 7.41 -14.20 -14.18
N GLN A 82 7.23 -14.52 -12.90
CA GLN A 82 6.11 -15.26 -12.37
C GLN A 82 4.84 -14.37 -12.40
N PRO A 83 3.71 -14.88 -12.92
CA PRO A 83 2.51 -14.07 -13.13
C PRO A 83 1.97 -13.43 -11.84
N GLU A 84 2.04 -14.11 -10.70
CA GLU A 84 1.63 -13.58 -9.39
C GLU A 84 2.51 -12.42 -8.90
N MET A 85 3.80 -12.41 -9.26
CA MET A 85 4.70 -11.31 -8.89
C MET A 85 4.45 -10.10 -9.79
N GLN A 86 4.14 -10.34 -11.07
CA GLN A 86 3.73 -9.28 -11.99
C GLN A 86 2.39 -8.67 -11.56
N GLU A 87 1.39 -9.50 -11.22
CA GLU A 87 0.11 -9.02 -10.72
C GLU A 87 0.27 -8.24 -9.41
N LEU A 88 1.15 -8.70 -8.51
CA LEU A 88 1.46 -7.97 -7.28
C LEU A 88 2.13 -6.63 -7.56
N ALA A 89 3.10 -6.57 -8.48
CA ALA A 89 3.77 -5.33 -8.87
C ALA A 89 2.77 -4.30 -9.45
N ASP A 90 1.88 -4.75 -10.32
CA ASP A 90 0.83 -3.92 -10.94
C ASP A 90 -0.19 -3.43 -9.89
N THR A 91 -0.59 -4.31 -8.99
CA THR A 91 -1.55 -3.99 -7.92
C THR A 91 -0.94 -3.00 -6.91
N ALA A 92 0.34 -3.16 -6.57
CA ALA A 92 1.07 -2.20 -5.74
C ALA A 92 1.18 -0.82 -6.40
N GLY A 93 1.39 -0.78 -7.73
CA GLY A 93 1.38 0.48 -8.48
C GLY A 93 0.02 1.20 -8.43
N ARG A 94 -1.09 0.47 -8.56
CA ARG A 94 -2.45 1.04 -8.44
C ARG A 94 -2.73 1.55 -7.03
N ALA A 95 -2.41 0.76 -6.01
CA ALA A 95 -2.56 1.16 -4.61
C ALA A 95 -1.74 2.42 -4.28
N LEU A 96 -0.53 2.56 -4.85
CA LEU A 96 0.29 3.76 -4.70
C LEU A 96 -0.41 5.02 -5.23
N GLU A 97 -0.99 4.93 -6.43
CA GLU A 97 -1.72 6.05 -7.07
C GLU A 97 -2.98 6.44 -6.28
N SER A 98 -3.76 5.45 -5.83
CA SER A 98 -4.99 5.70 -5.09
C SER A 98 -4.72 6.21 -3.67
N VAL A 99 -3.73 5.69 -2.96
CA VAL A 99 -3.29 6.25 -1.66
C VAL A 99 -2.84 7.69 -1.81
N THR A 100 -2.06 8.01 -2.85
CA THR A 100 -1.65 9.40 -3.14
C THR A 100 -2.85 10.32 -3.31
N SER A 101 -3.85 9.88 -4.08
CA SER A 101 -5.08 10.64 -4.32
C SER A 101 -5.96 10.75 -3.07
N GLY A 102 -6.05 9.68 -2.28
CA GLY A 102 -6.81 9.62 -1.03
C GLY A 102 -6.26 10.58 0.03
N ILE A 103 -4.94 10.63 0.20
CA ILE A 103 -4.26 11.53 1.13
C ILE A 103 -4.45 13.00 0.76
N GLN A 104 -4.37 13.34 -0.53
CA GLN A 104 -4.64 14.71 -0.99
C GLN A 104 -6.09 15.15 -0.75
N SER A 105 -7.01 14.19 -0.67
CA SER A 105 -8.44 14.44 -0.45
C SER A 105 -8.81 14.47 1.04
N MET A 106 -7.91 14.06 1.94
CA MET A 106 -8.15 14.17 3.38
C MET A 106 -8.11 15.62 3.83
N PRO A 107 -9.05 16.06 4.69
CA PRO A 107 -8.97 17.36 5.32
C PRO A 107 -7.66 17.43 6.11
N THR A 108 -6.79 18.37 5.77
CA THR A 108 -5.63 18.68 6.62
C THR A 108 -6.17 19.29 7.91
N GLY A 109 -6.27 18.45 8.95
CA GLY A 109 -6.72 18.85 10.29
C GLY A 109 -5.77 19.88 10.90
N GLY A 110 -6.05 21.15 10.63
CA GLY A 110 -5.73 22.35 11.41
C GLY A 110 -4.44 22.36 12.23
N HIS A 111 -3.33 22.75 11.62
CA HIS A 111 -2.22 23.44 12.29
C HIS A 111 -1.94 24.78 11.55
N GLN A 112 -2.96 25.62 11.38
CA GLN A 112 -2.72 27.06 11.28
C GLN A 112 -2.89 27.65 12.68
N GLN A 113 -1.73 27.94 13.24
CA GLN A 113 -1.48 28.70 14.45
C GLN A 113 -2.49 29.83 14.64
N GLY A 114 -3.28 29.72 15.70
CA GLY A 114 -3.50 30.88 16.55
C GLY A 114 -2.18 31.23 17.22
N GLN A 115 -1.38 32.10 16.61
CA GLN A 115 -0.31 32.82 17.30
C GLN A 115 -0.26 34.28 16.85
N ARG A 116 -0.80 35.12 17.75
CA ARG A 116 -0.53 36.55 18.00
C ARG A 116 -1.16 37.59 17.09
#